data_AF-A0A661C6X2-F1
#
_entry.id   AF-A0A661C6X2-F1
#
_cell.length_a   1.000
_cell.length_b   1.000
_cell.length_c   1.000
_cell.angle_alpha   90.00
_cell.angle_beta   90.00
_cell.angle_gamma   90.00
#
_symmetry.space_group_name_H-M   'P 1'
#
loop_
_entity.id
_entity.type
_entity.pdbx_description
1 polymer ?
#
loop_
_entity_poly.entity_id
_entity_poly.type
_entity_poly.pdbx_seq_one_letter_code
_entity_poly.pdbx_strand_id
1 'polypeptide(L)'
;MNISAKTGTIMRLALVIFIYFVTVYQPAIAVIGITADEDVKPVPYDNGHEHSSTAEPSSEAKVFSEVARGQMLYENHCTSCHESTVYIRTKRKATNYKEVGNWVKQRADWLNLGWGTVEKQEVMQYLNERYYKYPLAE
;
A
#
# COMPACT_ATOMS: atom_id res chain seq x y z
N MET A 1 -41.05 -28.04 29.89
CA MET A 1 -40.58 -27.27 28.72
C MET A 1 -39.12 -27.64 28.45
N ASN A 2 -38.86 -28.32 27.32
CA ASN A 2 -37.61 -29.05 27.06
C ASN A 2 -36.47 -28.12 26.59
N ILE A 3 -35.73 -27.57 27.55
CA ILE A 3 -34.58 -26.68 27.30
C ILE A 3 -33.47 -27.41 26.50
N SER A 4 -33.30 -28.72 26.71
CA SER A 4 -32.27 -29.54 26.07
C SER A 4 -32.42 -29.64 24.53
N ALA A 5 -33.65 -29.76 24.01
CA ALA A 5 -33.91 -29.83 22.57
C ALA A 5 -33.63 -28.48 21.86
N LYS A 6 -33.84 -27.36 22.56
CA LYS A 6 -33.65 -26.01 22.00
C LYS A 6 -32.16 -25.71 21.82
N THR A 7 -31.31 -26.11 22.76
CA THR A 7 -29.85 -25.92 22.70
C THR A 7 -29.21 -26.73 21.56
N GLY A 8 -29.66 -27.96 21.34
CA GLY A 8 -29.17 -28.81 20.24
C GLY A 8 -29.47 -28.23 18.85
N THR A 9 -30.66 -27.65 18.67
CA THR A 9 -31.06 -27.02 17.40
C THR A 9 -30.29 -25.72 17.14
N ILE A 10 -30.06 -24.90 18.17
CA ILE A 10 -29.28 -23.66 18.06
C ILE A 10 -27.82 -23.97 17.69
N MET A 11 -27.23 -24.99 18.33
CA MET A 11 -25.85 -25.41 18.03
C MET A 11 -25.70 -25.95 16.60
N ARG A 12 -26.69 -26.68 16.09
CA ARG A 12 -26.70 -27.15 14.70
C ARG A 12 -26.82 -26.01 13.69
N LEU A 13 -27.68 -25.02 13.96
CA LEU A 13 -27.81 -23.83 13.12
C LEU A 13 -26.52 -22.99 13.11
N ALA A 14 -25.91 -22.76 14.27
CA ALA A 14 -24.64 -22.04 14.37
C ALA A 14 -23.52 -22.74 13.59
N LEU A 15 -23.46 -24.07 13.65
CA LEU A 15 -22.47 -24.88 12.93
C LEU A 15 -22.68 -24.80 11.41
N VAL A 16 -23.92 -24.87 10.93
CA VAL A 16 -24.23 -24.74 9.49
C VAL A 16 -23.91 -23.33 8.98
N ILE A 17 -24.22 -22.28 9.76
CA ILE A 17 -23.89 -20.90 9.41
C ILE A 17 -22.37 -20.71 9.36
N PHE A 18 -21.63 -21.25 10.32
CA PHE A 18 -20.17 -21.20 10.34
C PHE A 18 -19.55 -21.91 9.14
N ILE A 19 -20.02 -23.13 8.81
CA ILE A 19 -19.56 -23.86 7.61
C ILE A 19 -19.89 -23.08 6.34
N TYR A 20 -21.09 -22.52 6.22
CA TYR A 20 -21.47 -21.69 5.07
C TYR A 20 -20.56 -20.46 4.96
N PHE A 21 -20.26 -19.78 6.07
CA PHE A 21 -19.38 -18.62 6.06
C PHE A 21 -17.94 -18.98 5.67
N VAL A 22 -17.43 -20.11 6.14
CA VAL A 22 -16.08 -20.61 5.80
C VAL A 22 -16.01 -21.10 4.34
N THR A 23 -17.05 -21.77 3.84
CA THR A 23 -17.02 -22.39 2.50
C THR A 23 -17.47 -21.47 1.37
N VAL A 24 -18.36 -20.51 1.65
CA VAL A 24 -18.95 -19.61 0.66
C VAL A 24 -18.43 -18.18 0.78
N TYR A 25 -18.04 -17.75 1.99
CA TYR A 25 -17.64 -16.36 2.28
C TYR A 25 -16.13 -16.17 2.56
N GLN A 26 -15.30 -17.21 2.39
CA GLN A 26 -13.86 -17.07 2.27
C GLN A 26 -13.45 -17.06 0.78
N PRO A 27 -13.55 -15.92 0.07
CA PRO A 27 -12.86 -15.82 -1.20
C PRO A 27 -11.36 -15.74 -0.90
N ALA A 28 -10.63 -16.75 -1.38
CA ALA A 28 -9.18 -16.77 -1.56
C ALA A 28 -8.31 -16.65 -0.29
N ILE A 29 -8.22 -17.73 0.49
CA ILE A 29 -6.86 -18.18 0.86
C ILE A 29 -6.33 -18.94 -0.35
N ALA A 30 -6.00 -18.19 -1.40
CA ALA A 30 -5.11 -18.70 -2.42
C ALA A 30 -3.78 -18.91 -1.70
N VAL A 31 -3.48 -20.18 -1.44
CA VAL A 31 -2.14 -20.64 -1.12
C VAL A 31 -1.28 -20.30 -2.32
N ILE A 32 -0.80 -19.06 -2.35
CA ILE A 32 0.39 -18.70 -3.12
C ILE A 32 1.51 -19.38 -2.33
N GLY A 33 1.92 -20.54 -2.82
CA GLY A 33 3.20 -21.12 -2.45
C GLY A 33 4.30 -20.15 -2.90
N ILE A 34 4.64 -19.21 -2.03
CA ILE A 34 5.97 -18.62 -2.02
C ILE A 34 6.83 -19.68 -1.38
N THR A 35 7.48 -20.48 -2.23
CA THR A 35 8.78 -21.02 -1.88
C THR A 35 9.61 -19.81 -1.46
N ALA A 36 9.95 -19.73 -0.17
CA ALA A 36 11.07 -18.91 0.24
C ALA A 36 12.29 -19.53 -0.43
N ASP A 37 12.64 -19.03 -1.62
CA ASP A 37 13.98 -19.21 -2.11
C ASP A 37 14.88 -18.30 -1.28
N GLU A 38 15.95 -18.92 -0.81
CA GLU A 38 16.96 -18.28 0.02
C GLU A 38 17.64 -17.14 -0.76
N ASP A 39 17.95 -16.07 -0.04
CA ASP A 39 19.08 -15.19 -0.31
C ASP A 39 19.08 -14.28 -1.55
N VAL A 40 17.93 -13.68 -1.93
CA VAL A 40 17.98 -12.40 -2.65
C VAL A 40 18.24 -11.28 -1.64
N LYS A 41 19.51 -11.00 -1.39
CA LYS A 41 19.96 -9.75 -0.76
C LYS A 41 19.30 -8.59 -1.51
N PRO A 42 18.66 -7.60 -0.86
CA PRO A 42 18.11 -6.45 -1.56
C PRO A 42 19.24 -5.82 -2.37
N VAL A 43 19.11 -5.88 -3.69
CA VAL A 43 20.03 -5.18 -4.58
C VAL A 43 19.95 -3.71 -4.18
N PRO A 44 21.09 -3.05 -3.89
CA PRO A 44 21.11 -1.60 -3.86
C PRO A 44 20.49 -1.15 -5.19
N TYR A 45 19.36 -0.46 -5.15
CA TYR A 45 18.85 0.14 -6.38
C TYR A 45 19.96 1.08 -6.85
N ASP A 46 20.44 0.85 -8.05
CA ASP A 46 21.42 1.72 -8.67
C ASP A 46 20.69 3.01 -9.06
N ASN A 47 21.03 4.10 -8.39
CA ASN A 47 20.49 5.44 -8.65
C ASN A 47 20.99 6.03 -9.96
N GLY A 48 21.73 5.26 -10.77
CA GLY A 48 22.28 5.61 -12.07
C GLY A 48 21.24 5.83 -13.17
N HIS A 49 20.22 6.65 -12.92
CA HIS A 49 19.64 7.45 -13.98
C HIS A 49 20.37 8.80 -14.02
N GLU A 50 21.65 8.74 -14.39
CA GLU A 50 22.26 9.89 -15.06
C GLU A 50 21.43 10.19 -16.30
N HIS A 51 20.96 11.43 -16.37
CA HIS A 51 20.23 11.97 -17.49
C HIS A 51 21.07 11.86 -18.77
N SER A 52 20.88 10.79 -19.53
CA SER A 52 21.25 10.76 -20.94
C SER A 52 20.30 9.84 -21.69
N SER A 53 19.17 10.40 -22.12
CA SER A 53 18.49 9.89 -23.30
C SER A 53 17.72 11.01 -23.97
N THR A 54 18.32 11.49 -25.06
CA THR A 54 17.74 12.39 -26.04
C THR A 54 16.60 11.67 -26.78
N ALA A 55 15.39 11.75 -26.24
CA ALA A 55 14.13 11.59 -26.97
C ALA A 55 13.02 12.10 -26.05
N GLU A 56 12.46 13.28 -26.31
CA GLU A 56 11.38 13.84 -25.48
C GLU A 56 10.10 12.99 -25.60
N PRO A 57 9.64 12.32 -24.53
CA PRO A 57 8.26 11.90 -24.44
C PRO A 57 7.41 13.12 -24.07
N SER A 58 6.19 13.22 -24.58
CA SER A 58 5.22 14.24 -24.16
C SER A 58 5.14 14.29 -22.63
N SER A 59 5.12 15.50 -22.08
CA SER A 59 5.11 15.79 -20.63
C SER A 59 4.08 14.96 -19.86
N GLU A 60 2.91 14.71 -20.44
CA GLU A 60 1.84 13.90 -19.86
C GLU A 60 2.24 12.43 -19.67
N ALA A 61 2.97 11.84 -20.63
CA ALA A 61 3.40 10.44 -20.55
C ALA A 61 4.46 10.25 -19.45
N LYS A 62 5.35 11.24 -19.27
CA LYS A 62 6.37 11.24 -18.20
C LYS A 62 5.70 11.30 -16.83
N VAL A 63 4.78 12.24 -16.61
CA VAL A 63 4.06 12.38 -15.32
C VAL A 63 3.26 11.12 -15.00
N PHE A 64 2.59 10.51 -15.98
CA PHE A 64 1.87 9.26 -15.77
C PHE A 64 2.80 8.11 -15.34
N SER A 65 3.98 7.99 -15.98
CA SER A 65 4.97 6.98 -15.62
C SER A 65 5.56 7.18 -14.21
N GLU A 66 5.77 8.42 -13.81
CA GLU A 66 6.26 8.81 -12.48
C GLU A 66 5.23 8.49 -11.38
N VAL A 67 3.95 8.81 -11.60
CA VAL A 67 2.86 8.46 -10.69
C VAL A 67 2.68 6.94 -10.59
N ALA A 68 2.77 6.22 -11.71
CA ALA A 68 2.71 4.76 -11.73
C ALA A 68 3.87 4.13 -10.92
N ARG A 69 5.08 4.68 -11.02
CA ARG A 69 6.23 4.24 -10.19
C ARG A 69 6.02 4.58 -8.71
N GLY A 70 5.52 5.77 -8.40
CA GLY A 70 5.15 6.18 -7.05
C GLY A 70 4.13 5.26 -6.39
N GLN A 71 3.14 4.77 -7.14
CA GLN A 71 2.17 3.78 -6.66
C GLN A 71 2.85 2.46 -6.29
N MET A 72 3.69 1.90 -7.16
CA MET A 72 4.38 0.63 -6.89
C MET A 72 5.28 0.72 -5.64
N LEU A 73 6.02 1.83 -5.50
CA LEU A 73 6.85 2.09 -4.32
C LEU A 73 6.01 2.18 -3.05
N TYR A 74 4.84 2.83 -3.11
CA TYR A 74 3.91 2.90 -2.00
C TYR A 74 3.36 1.50 -1.60
N GLU A 75 2.88 0.73 -2.57
CA GLU A 75 2.24 -0.57 -2.31
C GLU A 75 3.21 -1.57 -1.67
N ASN A 76 4.47 -1.57 -2.11
CA ASN A 76 5.50 -2.51 -1.66
C ASN A 76 6.10 -2.13 -0.29
N HIS A 77 6.13 -0.85 0.09
CA HIS A 77 6.90 -0.41 1.25
C HIS A 77 6.10 0.34 2.32
N CYS A 78 4.99 1.00 1.97
CA CYS A 78 4.24 1.83 2.92
C CYS A 78 3.10 1.08 3.63
N THR A 79 2.63 -0.03 3.06
CA THR A 79 1.46 -0.79 3.55
C THR A 79 1.79 -1.78 4.67
N SER A 80 3.08 -2.08 4.89
CA SER A 80 3.53 -3.09 5.85
C SER A 80 3.32 -2.72 7.32
N CYS A 81 3.14 -1.44 7.65
CA CYS A 81 2.92 -1.00 9.03
C CYS A 81 1.52 -0.43 9.28
N HIS A 82 0.82 0.02 8.24
CA HIS A 82 -0.54 0.53 8.34
C HIS A 82 -1.24 0.48 6.98
N GLU A 83 -2.55 0.47 6.99
CA GLU A 83 -3.36 0.52 5.78
C GLU A 83 -3.60 1.97 5.30
N SER A 84 -4.27 2.10 4.15
CA SER A 84 -4.60 3.40 3.54
C SER A 84 -5.54 4.27 4.38
N THR A 85 -6.23 3.68 5.36
CA THR A 85 -7.17 4.37 6.28
C THR A 85 -6.50 5.52 7.04
N VAL A 86 -5.19 5.45 7.30
CA VAL A 86 -4.44 6.52 7.98
C VAL A 86 -4.41 7.83 7.17
N TYR A 87 -4.53 7.75 5.84
CA TYR A 87 -4.47 8.92 4.94
C TYR A 87 -5.81 9.66 4.83
N ILE A 88 -6.92 9.02 5.24
CA ILE A 88 -8.28 9.57 5.11
C ILE A 88 -8.95 9.87 6.46
N ARG A 89 -8.28 9.58 7.58
CA ARG A 89 -8.84 9.87 8.92
C ARG A 89 -9.03 11.38 9.15
N THR A 90 -10.01 11.75 9.98
CA THR A 90 -10.34 13.16 10.26
C THR A 90 -9.15 13.97 10.78
N LYS A 91 -8.34 13.38 11.68
CA LYS A 91 -7.14 14.02 12.25
C LYS A 91 -5.88 13.60 11.49
N ARG A 92 -5.75 14.02 10.24
CA ARG A 92 -4.51 13.79 9.45
C ARG A 92 -3.35 14.55 10.09
N LYS A 93 -2.14 13.97 9.98
CA LYS A 93 -0.92 14.59 10.52
C LYS A 93 -0.27 15.56 9.54
N ALA A 94 -0.29 15.24 8.24
CA ALA A 94 0.02 16.19 7.19
C ALA A 94 -1.19 17.10 6.96
N THR A 95 -0.93 18.39 6.79
CA THR A 95 -1.92 19.44 6.55
C THR A 95 -1.71 20.16 5.22
N ASN A 96 -0.60 19.88 4.52
CA ASN A 96 -0.25 20.46 3.23
C ASN A 96 0.67 19.49 2.44
N TYR A 97 0.92 19.80 1.16
CA TYR A 97 1.73 18.97 0.27
C TYR A 97 3.16 18.73 0.78
N LYS A 98 3.82 19.79 1.29
CA LYS A 98 5.16 19.71 1.86
C LYS A 98 5.23 18.77 3.06
N GLU A 99 4.23 18.78 3.93
CA GLU A 99 4.16 17.88 5.07
C GLU A 99 3.96 16.41 4.65
N VAL A 100 3.24 16.13 3.56
CA VAL A 100 3.17 14.77 3.00
C VAL A 100 4.58 14.29 2.65
N GLY A 101 5.38 15.11 1.96
CA GLY A 101 6.78 14.80 1.63
C GLY A 101 7.64 14.53 2.87
N ASN A 102 7.46 15.31 3.94
CA ASN A 102 8.18 15.08 5.20
C ASN A 102 7.86 13.70 5.81
N TRP A 103 6.61 13.24 5.73
CA TRP A 103 6.23 11.91 6.21
C TRP A 103 6.77 10.79 5.32
N VAL A 104 6.77 10.97 3.99
CA VAL A 104 7.39 10.01 3.05
C VAL A 104 8.89 9.89 3.32
N LYS A 105 9.59 11.01 3.52
CA LYS A 105 11.01 11.00 3.89
C LYS A 105 11.26 10.22 5.17
N GLN A 106 10.54 10.56 6.25
CA GLN A 106 10.69 9.87 7.54
C GLN A 106 10.40 8.37 7.42
N ARG A 107 9.39 7.98 6.63
CA ARG A 107 9.09 6.57 6.37
C ARG A 107 10.23 5.86 5.64
N ALA A 108 10.76 6.47 4.59
CA ALA A 108 11.86 5.90 3.82
C ALA A 108 13.13 5.73 4.67
N ASP A 109 13.42 6.71 5.53
CA ASP A 109 14.53 6.64 6.48
C ASP A 109 14.29 5.54 7.52
N TRP A 110 13.09 5.44 8.09
CA TRP A 110 12.75 4.44 9.11
C TRP A 110 12.81 2.99 8.59
N LEU A 111 12.47 2.79 7.32
CA LEU A 111 12.58 1.50 6.64
C LEU A 111 13.96 1.27 5.99
N ASN A 112 14.89 2.22 6.09
CA ASN A 112 16.21 2.17 5.47
C ASN A 112 16.19 1.82 3.97
N LEU A 113 15.27 2.42 3.21
CA LEU A 113 15.04 2.08 1.80
C LEU A 113 16.11 2.62 0.83
N GLY A 114 16.98 3.51 1.30
CA GLY A 114 18.01 4.16 0.46
C GLY A 114 17.47 5.14 -0.59
N TRP A 115 16.15 5.36 -0.66
CA TRP A 115 15.50 6.20 -1.67
C TRP A 115 16.09 7.60 -1.80
N GLY A 116 16.27 8.03 -3.04
CA GLY A 116 16.69 9.36 -3.43
C GLY A 116 15.51 10.33 -3.44
N THR A 117 15.76 11.53 -3.94
CA THR A 117 14.73 12.58 -3.99
C THR A 117 13.60 12.22 -4.96
N VAL A 118 13.92 11.56 -6.08
CA VAL A 118 12.95 11.23 -7.13
C VAL A 118 11.93 10.20 -6.62
N GLU A 119 12.38 9.11 -6.00
CA GLU A 119 11.50 8.09 -5.39
C GLU A 119 10.54 8.73 -4.38
N LYS A 120 11.09 9.55 -3.47
CA LYS A 120 10.31 10.22 -2.43
C LYS A 120 9.28 11.18 -3.03
N GLN A 121 9.65 11.91 -4.08
CA GLN A 121 8.76 12.85 -4.76
C GLN A 121 7.62 12.14 -5.48
N GLU A 122 7.89 11.04 -6.17
CA GLU A 122 6.85 10.26 -6.85
C GLU A 122 5.87 9.61 -5.88
N VAL A 123 6.36 9.05 -4.76
CA VAL A 123 5.48 8.53 -3.71
C VAL A 123 4.66 9.66 -3.09
N MET A 124 5.26 10.83 -2.86
CA MET A 124 4.53 12.01 -2.40
C MET A 124 3.45 12.45 -3.40
N GLN A 125 3.75 12.49 -4.70
CA GLN A 125 2.79 12.81 -5.75
C GLN A 125 1.62 11.81 -5.76
N TYR A 126 1.92 10.52 -5.79
CA TYR A 126 0.90 9.46 -5.73
C TYR A 126 0.01 9.58 -4.50
N LEU A 127 0.59 9.76 -3.30
CA LEU A 127 -0.20 9.92 -2.07
C LEU A 127 -1.06 11.18 -2.10
N ASN A 128 -0.53 12.27 -2.65
CA ASN A 128 -1.28 13.51 -2.77
C ASN A 128 -2.45 13.36 -3.74
N GLU A 129 -2.20 12.80 -4.92
CA GLU A 129 -3.23 12.53 -5.91
C GLU A 129 -4.25 11.52 -5.41
N ARG A 130 -3.86 10.48 -4.68
CA ARG A 130 -4.80 9.42 -4.29
C ARG A 130 -5.64 9.79 -3.08
N TYR A 131 -5.06 10.49 -2.10
CA TYR A 131 -5.66 10.66 -0.77
C TYR A 131 -5.75 12.11 -0.28
N TYR A 132 -4.65 12.88 -0.39
CA TYR A 132 -4.59 14.18 0.30
C TYR A 132 -5.24 15.33 -0.46
N LYS A 133 -5.07 15.38 -1.78
CA LYS A 133 -5.62 16.41 -2.68
C LYS A 133 -5.22 17.83 -2.27
N TYR A 134 -4.03 17.99 -1.68
CA TYR A 134 -3.52 19.32 -1.36
C TYR A 134 -3.05 20.03 -2.63
N PRO A 135 -3.21 21.36 -2.69
CA PRO A 135 -2.59 22.15 -3.74
C PRO A 135 -1.09 21.89 -3.80
N LEU A 136 -0.58 21.71 -5.02
CA LEU A 136 0.85 21.78 -5.30
C LEU A 136 1.23 23.25 -5.14
N ALA A 137 1.69 23.64 -3.95
CA ALA A 137 2.10 25.03 -3.73
C ALA A 137 3.29 25.35 -4.64
N GLU A 138 3.26 26.55 -5.23
CA GLU A 138 4.37 27.16 -5.98
C GLU A 138 5.56 27.48 -5.07
#